data_AF-A0A520BX42-F1
#
_entry.id   AF-A0A520BX42-F1
#
_cell.length_a   1.000
_cell.length_b   1.000
_cell.length_c   1.000
_cell.angle_alpha   90.00
_cell.angle_beta   90.00
_cell.angle_gamma   90.00
#
_symmetry.space_group_name_H-M   'P 1'
#
loop_
_entity.id
_entity.type
_entity.pdbx_description
1 polymer ?
#
loop_
_entity_poly.entity_id
_entity_poly.type
_entity_poly.pdbx_seq_one_letter_code
_entity_poly.pdbx_strand_id
1 'polypeptide(L)'
;MCLAAFALNAHPRFPLVIAANRDEFFARAAAPMAWWVDRPDVLAGRDLSAGGTWFGLTRAGRLALLTNVREPGRQIAEAPSRGALVVDWLGSDESAPAFAHRLADGYNGFNLITADLARHDWHWLSNRTATPFALGTGIHALSNAALDAPWPKTVGLRSAMGDALAVAADADDLIER
;
A
#
# COMPACT_ATOMS: atom_id res chain seq x y z
N MET A 1 -11.76 -7.63 -2.33
CA MET A 1 -11.22 -6.51 -3.13
C MET A 1 -10.71 -5.38 -2.24
N CYS A 2 -9.39 -5.32 -2.04
CA CYS A 2 -8.72 -4.33 -1.18
C CYS A 2 -9.00 -2.87 -1.53
N LEU A 3 -8.78 -1.99 -0.54
CA LEU A 3 -8.93 -0.55 -0.66
C LEU A 3 -7.99 0.12 0.35
N ALA A 4 -7.43 1.27 -0.01
CA ALA A 4 -6.71 2.12 0.90
C ALA A 4 -6.92 3.60 0.57
N ALA A 5 -6.79 4.45 1.58
CA ALA A 5 -6.63 5.89 1.44
C ALA A 5 -5.43 6.33 2.27
N PHE A 6 -4.73 7.36 1.79
CA PHE A 6 -3.55 7.92 2.43
C PHE A 6 -3.64 9.43 2.38
N ALA A 7 -3.59 10.05 3.55
CA ALA A 7 -3.47 11.49 3.70
C ALA A 7 -2.00 11.85 3.92
N LEU A 8 -1.40 12.51 2.93
CA LEU A 8 0.00 12.93 2.93
C LEU A 8 0.07 14.43 3.19
N ASN A 9 0.50 14.84 4.39
CA ASN A 9 0.53 16.24 4.81
C ASN A 9 -0.79 17.00 4.54
N ALA A 10 -1.92 16.29 4.63
CA ALA A 10 -3.24 16.88 4.37
C ALA A 10 -3.81 17.60 5.60
N HIS A 11 -3.22 17.38 6.78
CA HIS A 11 -3.63 17.99 8.03
C HIS A 11 -2.40 18.39 8.87
N PRO A 12 -2.37 19.58 9.50
CA PRO A 12 -1.20 20.07 10.24
C PRO A 12 -0.82 19.21 11.46
N ARG A 13 -1.78 18.50 12.05
CA ARG A 13 -1.55 17.62 13.21
C ARG A 13 -1.30 16.15 12.85
N PHE A 14 -1.75 15.74 11.67
CA PHE A 14 -1.67 14.35 11.21
C PHE A 14 -0.91 14.33 9.88
N PRO A 15 0.44 14.38 9.93
CA PRO A 15 1.26 14.48 8.73
C PRO A 15 1.14 13.24 7.83
N LEU A 16 0.77 12.10 8.40
CA LEU A 16 0.48 10.87 7.68
C LEU A 16 -0.67 10.13 8.34
N VAL A 17 -1.69 9.79 7.56
CA VAL A 17 -2.76 8.87 7.96
C VAL A 17 -3.00 7.87 6.84
N ILE A 18 -3.06 6.59 7.18
CA ILE A 18 -3.32 5.51 6.24
C ILE A 18 -4.47 4.67 6.79
N ALA A 19 -5.55 4.60 6.02
CA ALA A 19 -6.65 3.65 6.27
C ALA A 19 -6.61 2.61 5.16
N ALA A 20 -6.47 1.33 5.50
CA ALA A 20 -6.35 0.26 4.52
C ALA A 20 -7.14 -0.97 4.95
N ASN A 21 -7.88 -1.55 4.00
CA ASN A 21 -8.57 -2.81 4.16
C ASN A 21 -8.05 -3.83 3.14
N ARG A 22 -7.62 -5.00 3.64
CA ARG A 22 -7.35 -6.17 2.81
C ARG A 22 -8.57 -7.07 2.81
N ASP A 23 -9.13 -7.27 1.63
CA ASP A 23 -10.26 -8.17 1.41
C ASP A 23 -9.84 -9.28 0.46
N GLU A 24 -9.79 -10.50 1.00
CA GLU A 24 -9.16 -11.70 0.46
C GLU A 24 -9.97 -12.96 0.81
N PHE A 25 -9.75 -14.05 0.06
CA PHE A 25 -10.35 -15.36 0.35
C PHE A 25 -10.11 -15.83 1.79
N PHE A 26 -11.17 -16.28 2.46
CA PHE A 26 -11.12 -16.85 3.80
C PHE A 26 -10.11 -18.00 3.94
N ALA A 27 -9.92 -18.80 2.88
CA ALA A 27 -8.97 -19.91 2.87
C ALA A 27 -7.49 -19.46 2.80
N ARG A 28 -7.20 -18.20 2.48
CA ARG A 28 -5.84 -17.67 2.40
C ARG A 28 -5.39 -17.17 3.77
N ALA A 29 -4.77 -18.06 4.54
CA ALA A 29 -4.31 -17.79 5.88
C ALA A 29 -3.34 -16.60 5.95
N ALA A 30 -3.48 -15.80 7.01
CA ALA A 30 -2.61 -14.65 7.27
C ALA A 30 -2.36 -14.49 8.77
N ALA A 31 -1.17 -14.03 9.12
CA ALA A 31 -0.81 -13.61 10.48
C ALA A 31 -1.08 -12.10 10.66
N PRO A 32 -1.47 -11.68 11.89
CA PRO A 32 -1.66 -10.27 12.21
C PRO A 32 -0.35 -9.47 12.09
N MET A 33 -0.49 -8.15 12.09
CA MET A 33 0.67 -7.26 12.05
C MET A 33 1.54 -7.43 13.29
N ALA A 34 2.81 -7.77 13.08
CA ALA A 34 3.80 -7.91 14.13
C ALA A 34 5.21 -7.63 13.57
N TRP A 35 6.18 -7.43 14.46
CA TRP A 35 7.58 -7.48 14.06
C TRP A 35 7.94 -8.91 13.68
N TRP A 36 8.47 -9.09 12.46
CA TRP A 36 8.79 -10.43 11.96
C TRP A 36 10.03 -11.00 12.65
N VAL A 37 10.03 -12.30 12.93
CA VAL A 37 11.17 -12.97 13.58
C VAL A 37 12.35 -13.13 12.62
N ASP A 38 12.09 -13.48 11.37
CA ASP A 38 13.08 -13.69 10.31
C ASP A 38 13.55 -12.39 9.65
N ARG A 39 12.81 -11.29 9.84
CA ARG A 39 13.19 -9.93 9.43
C ARG A 39 12.81 -8.91 10.53
N PRO A 40 13.61 -8.80 11.61
CA PRO A 40 13.28 -8.02 12.81
C PRO A 40 12.99 -6.52 12.61
N ASP A 41 13.42 -5.98 11.48
CA ASP A 41 13.17 -4.59 11.09
C ASP A 41 11.84 -4.36 10.38
N VAL A 42 11.10 -5.42 10.03
CA VAL A 42 9.81 -5.34 9.32
C VAL A 42 8.65 -5.49 10.29
N LEU A 43 7.77 -4.50 10.30
CA LEU A 43 6.44 -4.54 10.93
C LEU A 43 5.39 -4.68 9.83
N ALA A 44 4.75 -5.86 9.77
CA ALA A 44 3.76 -6.16 8.74
C ALA A 44 2.86 -7.33 9.14
N GLY A 45 1.64 -7.39 8.58
CA GLY A 45 0.91 -8.65 8.52
C GLY A 45 1.63 -9.62 7.59
N ARG A 46 1.44 -10.94 7.73
CA ARG A 46 2.11 -11.92 6.87
C ARG A 46 1.12 -12.83 6.17
N ASP A 47 1.27 -12.97 4.86
CA ASP A 47 0.56 -13.99 4.09
C ASP A 47 1.21 -15.35 4.38
N LEU A 48 0.48 -16.25 5.03
CA LEU A 48 1.01 -17.56 5.42
C LEU A 48 0.95 -18.57 4.27
N SER A 49 0.22 -18.27 3.19
CA SER A 49 0.16 -19.11 1.99
C SER A 49 1.34 -18.86 1.06
N ALA A 50 1.74 -17.59 0.88
CA ALA A 50 2.80 -17.21 -0.06
C ALA A 50 4.04 -16.57 0.59
N GLY A 51 4.04 -16.36 1.91
CA GLY A 51 5.17 -15.85 2.68
C GLY A 51 5.40 -14.32 2.64
N GLY A 52 4.71 -13.60 1.74
CA GLY A 52 4.85 -12.15 1.55
C GLY A 52 3.95 -11.29 2.45
N THR A 53 3.77 -10.02 2.08
CA THR A 53 2.84 -9.10 2.77
C THR A 53 2.13 -8.16 1.79
N TRP A 54 1.07 -7.49 2.25
CA TRP A 54 0.31 -6.49 1.50
C TRP A 54 0.50 -5.07 2.03
N PHE A 55 0.98 -4.93 3.27
CA PHE A 55 1.26 -3.64 3.89
C PHE A 55 2.29 -3.83 4.98
N GLY A 56 3.32 -2.99 4.98
CA GLY A 56 4.33 -3.02 6.02
C GLY A 56 5.17 -1.75 6.05
N LEU A 57 5.89 -1.61 7.16
CA LEU A 57 6.86 -0.55 7.37
C LEU A 57 8.10 -1.08 8.09
N THR A 58 9.22 -0.39 7.93
CA THR A 58 10.45 -0.69 8.66
C THR A 58 10.80 0.37 9.69
N ARG A 59 11.71 0.03 10.60
CA ARG A 59 12.28 0.99 11.57
C ARG A 59 12.98 2.18 10.91
N ALA A 60 13.53 1.96 9.72
CA ALA A 60 14.19 2.98 8.92
C ALA A 60 13.19 3.89 8.17
N GLY A 61 11.87 3.64 8.28
CA GLY A 61 10.85 4.45 7.62
C GLY A 61 10.61 4.06 6.15
N ARG A 62 11.01 2.86 5.72
CA ARG A 62 10.53 2.30 4.44
C ARG A 62 9.12 1.80 4.64
N LEU A 63 8.19 2.18 3.77
CA LEU A 63 6.79 1.74 3.81
C LEU A 63 6.36 1.28 2.43
N ALA A 64 5.57 0.21 2.38
CA ALA A 64 4.91 -0.18 1.14
C ALA A 64 3.52 -0.76 1.37
N LEU A 65 2.63 -0.52 0.41
CA LEU A 65 1.25 -1.01 0.38
C LEU A 65 0.92 -1.52 -1.02
N LEU A 66 0.32 -2.70 -1.10
CA LEU A 66 -0.01 -3.39 -2.33
C LEU A 66 -1.52 -3.54 -2.49
N THR A 67 -2.03 -3.25 -3.68
CA THR A 67 -3.35 -3.70 -4.12
C THR A 67 -3.27 -4.44 -5.45
N ASN A 68 -4.19 -5.39 -5.67
CA ASN A 68 -4.29 -6.12 -6.94
C ASN A 68 -4.99 -5.24 -7.98
N VAL A 69 -4.56 -5.24 -9.24
CA VAL A 69 -5.36 -4.68 -10.35
C VAL A 69 -6.42 -5.71 -10.77
N ARG A 70 -7.67 -5.28 -10.92
CA ARG A 70 -8.80 -6.10 -11.35
C ARG A 70 -8.82 -6.14 -12.87
N GLU A 71 -8.37 -7.25 -13.43
CA GLU A 71 -8.37 -7.51 -14.88
C GLU A 71 -9.01 -8.87 -15.18
N PRO A 72 -10.35 -8.95 -15.30
CA PRO A 72 -11.03 -10.20 -15.64
C PRO A 72 -10.48 -10.77 -16.96
N GLY A 73 -10.18 -12.07 -16.98
CA GLY A 73 -9.61 -12.74 -18.16
C GLY A 73 -8.11 -12.56 -18.37
N ARG A 74 -7.43 -11.74 -17.56
CA ARG A 74 -5.98 -11.52 -17.65
C ARG A 74 -5.28 -11.95 -16.36
N GLN A 75 -5.39 -13.24 -16.05
CA GLN A 75 -4.69 -13.86 -14.94
C GLN A 75 -3.73 -14.94 -15.43
N ILE A 76 -2.49 -14.86 -14.97
CA ILE A 76 -1.45 -15.86 -15.13
C ILE A 76 -1.53 -16.75 -13.89
N ALA A 77 -1.86 -18.03 -14.07
CA ALA A 77 -2.07 -18.98 -12.97
C ALA A 77 -0.79 -19.20 -12.16
N GLU A 78 0.34 -19.35 -12.83
CA GLU A 78 1.66 -19.61 -12.23
C GLU A 78 2.43 -18.33 -11.87
N ALA A 79 1.79 -17.16 -11.89
CA ALA A 79 2.47 -15.92 -11.55
C ALA A 79 2.88 -15.91 -10.07
N PRO A 80 4.09 -15.39 -9.74
CA PRO A 80 4.51 -15.25 -8.36
C PRO A 80 3.56 -14.37 -7.55
N SER A 81 3.51 -14.60 -6.24
CA SER A 81 2.73 -13.75 -5.34
C SER A 81 3.32 -12.34 -5.27
N ARG A 82 2.52 -11.34 -5.64
CA ARG A 82 2.88 -9.91 -5.57
C ARG A 82 3.25 -9.43 -4.16
N GLY A 83 2.88 -10.18 -3.12
CA GLY A 83 3.27 -9.83 -1.75
C GLY A 83 4.78 -9.90 -1.49
N ALA A 84 5.54 -10.58 -2.35
CA ALA A 84 7.00 -10.56 -2.32
C ALA A 84 7.55 -9.17 -2.66
N LEU A 85 6.90 -8.42 -3.57
CA LEU A 85 7.32 -7.07 -3.97
C LEU A 85 7.35 -6.09 -2.78
N VAL A 86 6.41 -6.25 -1.85
CA VAL A 86 6.35 -5.43 -0.63
C VAL A 86 7.55 -5.77 0.27
N VAL A 87 7.85 -7.06 0.43
CA VAL A 87 9.00 -7.52 1.24
C VAL A 87 10.33 -7.09 0.62
N ASP A 88 10.44 -7.12 -0.70
CA ASP A 88 11.63 -6.71 -1.45
C ASP A 88 11.88 -5.21 -1.30
N TRP A 89 10.84 -4.37 -1.42
CA TRP A 89 10.96 -2.93 -1.16
C TRP A 89 11.39 -2.64 0.28
N LEU A 90 10.75 -3.29 1.26
CA LEU A 90 11.04 -3.07 2.68
C LEU A 90 12.48 -3.47 3.05
N GLY A 91 13.08 -4.43 2.33
CA GLY A 91 14.47 -4.84 2.50
C GLY A 91 15.48 -4.09 1.63
N SER A 92 15.04 -3.13 0.81
CA SER A 92 15.86 -2.40 -0.15
C SER A 92 16.19 -1.00 0.37
N ASP A 93 17.32 -0.43 -0.09
CA ASP A 93 17.74 0.97 0.07
C ASP A 93 17.62 1.79 -1.25
N GLU A 94 17.06 1.18 -2.31
CA GLU A 94 16.87 1.79 -3.62
C GLU A 94 15.89 2.98 -3.61
N SER A 95 16.01 3.88 -4.59
CA SER A 95 14.94 4.85 -4.86
C SER A 95 13.75 4.14 -5.52
N ALA A 96 12.53 4.69 -5.37
CA ALA A 96 11.35 4.11 -6.02
C ALA A 96 11.49 4.02 -7.55
N PRO A 97 12.07 5.01 -8.27
CA PRO A 97 12.39 4.85 -9.67
C PRO A 97 13.34 3.70 -9.97
N ALA A 98 14.43 3.54 -9.21
CA ALA A 98 15.36 2.42 -9.42
C ALA A 98 14.68 1.07 -9.16
N PHE A 99 13.93 0.96 -8.08
CA PHE A 99 13.15 -0.23 -7.75
C PHE A 99 12.15 -0.58 -8.85
N ALA A 100 11.47 0.42 -9.41
CA ALA A 100 10.49 0.23 -10.49
C ALA A 100 11.10 -0.36 -11.76
N HIS A 101 12.34 -0.01 -12.10
CA HIS A 101 13.04 -0.58 -13.26
C HIS A 101 13.35 -2.07 -13.08
N ARG A 102 13.43 -2.55 -11.84
CA ARG A 102 13.65 -3.98 -11.53
C ARG A 102 12.36 -4.77 -11.38
N LEU A 103 11.20 -4.11 -11.39
CA LEU A 103 9.91 -4.81 -11.29
C LEU A 103 9.76 -5.73 -12.50
N ALA A 104 9.82 -7.03 -12.23
CA ALA A 104 9.86 -8.05 -13.25
C ALA A 104 8.52 -8.19 -14.00
N ASP A 105 8.62 -8.55 -15.27
CA ASP A 105 7.54 -9.18 -16.01
C ASP A 105 7.13 -10.51 -15.35
N GLY A 106 5.87 -10.90 -15.51
CA GLY A 106 5.36 -12.20 -15.04
C GLY A 106 4.48 -12.13 -13.77
N TYR A 107 4.41 -10.99 -13.08
CA TYR A 107 3.38 -10.78 -12.06
C TYR A 107 2.01 -10.48 -12.67
N ASN A 108 0.96 -10.99 -12.02
CA ASN A 108 -0.40 -10.48 -12.24
C ASN A 108 -0.49 -8.98 -11.93
N GLY A 109 -1.52 -8.28 -12.44
CA GLY A 109 -1.62 -6.83 -12.33
C GLY A 109 -1.57 -6.33 -10.89
N PHE A 110 -0.78 -5.30 -10.60
CA PHE A 110 -0.64 -4.75 -9.26
C PHE A 110 -0.52 -3.23 -9.25
N ASN A 111 -0.86 -2.65 -8.12
CA ASN A 111 -0.45 -1.34 -7.69
C ASN A 111 0.42 -1.49 -6.45
N LEU A 112 1.50 -0.73 -6.38
CA LEU A 112 2.40 -0.70 -5.25
C LEU A 112 2.66 0.75 -4.87
N ILE A 113 2.24 1.13 -3.67
CA ILE A 113 2.68 2.37 -3.03
C ILE A 113 4.00 2.06 -2.34
N THR A 114 5.00 2.90 -2.60
CA THR A 114 6.32 2.86 -1.95
C THR A 114 6.56 4.20 -1.31
N ALA A 115 7.15 4.19 -0.12
CA ALA A 115 7.53 5.40 0.56
C ALA A 115 8.84 5.25 1.33
N ASP A 116 9.60 6.34 1.34
CA ASP A 116 10.72 6.58 2.22
C ASP A 116 10.36 7.79 3.09
N LEU A 117 9.95 7.51 4.33
CA LEU A 117 9.43 8.52 5.25
C LEU A 117 10.53 9.50 5.67
N ALA A 118 11.78 9.06 5.77
CA ALA A 118 12.90 9.92 6.11
C ALA A 118 13.21 10.94 5.00
N ARG A 119 12.98 10.55 3.74
CA ARG A 119 13.19 11.41 2.56
C ARG A 119 11.93 12.13 2.09
N HIS A 120 10.79 11.91 2.76
CA HIS A 120 9.48 12.42 2.36
C HIS A 120 9.11 12.03 0.92
N ASP A 121 9.58 10.85 0.48
CA ASP A 121 9.45 10.40 -0.89
C ASP A 121 8.34 9.34 -1.00
N TRP A 122 7.38 9.56 -1.89
CA TRP A 122 6.20 8.71 -2.06
C TRP A 122 5.94 8.47 -3.54
N HIS A 123 5.74 7.22 -3.90
CA HIS A 123 5.51 6.83 -5.28
C HIS A 123 4.45 5.75 -5.41
N TRP A 124 3.59 5.90 -6.42
CA TRP A 124 2.77 4.82 -6.94
C TRP A 124 3.48 4.16 -8.14
N LEU A 125 3.56 2.83 -8.08
CA LEU A 125 4.13 1.96 -9.10
C LEU A 125 3.06 0.97 -9.57
N SER A 126 3.08 0.61 -10.84
CA SER A 126 2.25 -0.45 -11.38
C SER A 126 2.91 -1.10 -12.59
N ASN A 127 2.77 -2.42 -12.75
CA ASN A 127 3.12 -3.11 -14.00
C ASN A 127 2.09 -2.89 -15.12
N ARG A 128 1.21 -1.90 -14.98
CA ARG A 128 0.26 -1.44 -16.00
C ARG A 128 0.51 0.00 -16.45
N THR A 129 1.54 0.64 -15.90
CA THR A 129 1.99 1.98 -16.27
C THR A 129 3.49 1.94 -16.53
N ALA A 130 3.96 2.70 -17.52
CA ALA A 130 5.37 2.68 -17.91
C ALA A 130 6.29 3.31 -16.85
N THR A 131 5.80 4.31 -16.12
CA THR A 131 6.62 5.12 -15.21
C THR A 131 6.03 5.17 -13.81
N PRO A 132 6.87 5.20 -12.76
CA PRO A 132 6.47 5.62 -11.42
C PRO A 132 5.76 6.97 -11.43
N PHE A 133 4.81 7.14 -10.52
CA PHE A 133 4.15 8.41 -10.29
C PHE A 133 4.44 8.91 -8.87
N ALA A 134 5.09 10.06 -8.75
CA ALA A 134 5.34 10.68 -7.46
C ALA A 134 4.04 11.23 -6.85
N LEU A 135 3.78 10.92 -5.58
CA LEU A 135 2.59 11.35 -4.86
C LEU A 135 2.86 12.67 -4.14
N GLY A 136 2.03 13.68 -4.43
CA GLY A 136 2.07 14.97 -3.76
C GLY A 136 1.29 14.98 -2.44
N THR A 137 1.25 16.15 -1.81
CA THR A 137 0.41 16.39 -0.63
C THR A 137 -1.07 16.25 -0.94
N GLY A 138 -1.86 15.78 0.02
CA GLY A 138 -3.30 15.62 -0.08
C GLY A 138 -3.78 14.22 0.27
N ILE A 139 -5.07 13.96 0.01
CA ILE A 139 -5.68 12.64 0.23
C ILE A 139 -5.77 11.92 -1.11
N HIS A 140 -5.14 10.76 -1.19
CA HIS A 140 -5.18 9.86 -2.34
C HIS A 140 -5.91 8.57 -1.95
N ALA A 141 -6.52 7.90 -2.93
CA ALA A 141 -7.17 6.63 -2.70
C ALA A 141 -6.81 5.61 -3.77
N LEU A 142 -6.65 4.37 -3.33
CA LEU A 142 -6.24 3.27 -4.18
C LEU A 142 -7.10 2.05 -3.92
N SER A 143 -7.54 1.41 -4.98
CA SER A 143 -8.18 0.11 -4.90
C SER A 143 -7.67 -0.80 -6.00
N ASN A 144 -8.55 -1.44 -6.77
CA ASN A 144 -8.18 -2.47 -7.73
C ASN A 144 -8.09 -1.95 -9.17
N ALA A 145 -7.90 -0.66 -9.35
CA ALA A 145 -7.66 0.00 -10.63
C ALA A 145 -6.45 0.92 -10.49
N ALA A 146 -6.18 1.76 -11.50
CA ALA A 146 -5.18 2.80 -11.40
C ALA A 146 -5.43 3.73 -10.21
N LEU A 147 -4.38 4.43 -9.77
CA LEU A 147 -4.44 5.44 -8.71
C LEU A 147 -5.55 6.46 -8.97
N ASP A 148 -6.31 6.80 -7.93
CA ASP A 148 -7.43 7.74 -7.94
C ASP A 148 -8.53 7.46 -8.98
N ALA A 149 -8.62 6.23 -9.49
CA ALA A 149 -9.78 5.79 -10.25
C ALA A 149 -11.07 6.01 -9.42
N PRO A 150 -12.13 6.61 -10.00
CA PRO A 150 -13.29 7.09 -9.24
C PRO A 150 -14.29 5.96 -8.95
N TRP A 151 -13.84 4.91 -8.25
CA TRP A 151 -14.71 3.85 -7.80
C TRP A 151 -15.53 4.34 -6.61
N PRO A 152 -16.82 3.96 -6.48
CA PRO A 152 -17.66 4.42 -5.37
C PRO A 152 -17.00 4.25 -3.99
N LYS A 153 -16.27 3.15 -3.78
CA LYS A 153 -15.55 2.89 -2.53
C LYS A 153 -14.30 3.74 -2.32
N THR A 154 -13.54 4.08 -3.36
CA THR A 154 -12.36 4.96 -3.23
C THR A 154 -12.80 6.40 -3.00
N VAL A 155 -13.85 6.85 -3.70
CA VAL A 155 -14.48 8.15 -3.47
C VAL A 155 -15.04 8.25 -2.05
N GLY A 156 -15.79 7.24 -1.60
CA GLY A 156 -16.35 7.19 -0.26
C GLY A 156 -15.29 7.21 0.83
N LEU A 157 -14.27 6.36 0.75
CA LEU A 157 -13.19 6.33 1.75
C LEU A 157 -12.38 7.63 1.76
N ARG A 158 -12.10 8.22 0.59
CA ARG A 158 -11.40 9.51 0.50
C ARG A 158 -12.19 10.62 1.18
N SER A 159 -13.52 10.66 0.97
CA SER A 159 -14.41 11.62 1.63
C SER A 159 -14.42 11.40 3.14
N ALA A 160 -14.67 10.18 3.59
CA ALA A 160 -14.73 9.83 5.01
C ALA A 160 -13.42 10.16 5.74
N MET A 161 -12.26 9.90 5.12
CA MET A 161 -10.96 10.30 5.66
C MET A 161 -10.84 11.82 5.78
N GLY A 162 -11.29 12.58 4.78
CA GLY A 162 -11.31 14.04 4.83
C GLY A 162 -12.18 14.58 5.97
N ASP A 163 -13.38 14.01 6.12
CA ASP A 163 -14.32 14.39 7.16
C ASP A 163 -13.76 14.07 8.56
N ALA A 164 -13.17 12.87 8.74
CA ALA A 164 -12.55 12.46 9.99
C ALA A 164 -11.36 13.36 10.37
N LEU A 165 -10.47 13.66 9.42
CA LEU A 165 -9.33 14.56 9.62
C LEU A 165 -9.76 15.97 10.04
N ALA A 166 -10.89 16.46 9.52
CA ALA A 166 -11.35 17.82 9.79
C ALA A 166 -11.87 18.01 11.23
N VAL A 167 -12.36 16.94 11.85
CA VAL A 167 -13.03 17.01 13.17
C VAL A 167 -12.24 16.32 14.29
N ALA A 168 -11.28 15.47 13.96
CA ALA A 168 -10.54 14.69 14.95
C ALA A 168 -9.75 15.59 15.92
N ALA A 169 -10.00 15.39 17.20
CA ALA A 169 -9.36 16.13 18.28
C ALA A 169 -7.93 15.65 18.56
N ASP A 170 -7.59 14.40 18.25
CA ASP A 170 -6.26 13.79 18.38
C ASP A 170 -6.20 12.47 17.58
N ALA A 171 -5.13 11.69 17.76
CA ALA A 171 -4.93 10.46 17.02
C ALA A 171 -5.88 9.33 17.46
N ASP A 172 -6.28 9.30 18.74
CA ASP A 172 -7.16 8.25 19.25
C ASP A 172 -8.60 8.50 18.75
N ASP A 173 -9.08 9.75 18.81
CA ASP A 173 -10.36 10.16 18.22
C ASP A 173 -10.38 9.93 16.69
N LEU A 174 -9.24 10.08 16.01
CA LEU A 174 -9.16 9.78 14.58
C LEU A 174 -9.28 8.28 14.26
N ILE A 175 -8.75 7.40 15.11
CA ILE A 175 -8.78 5.94 14.90
C ILE A 175 -10.19 5.38 15.07
N GLU A 176 -11.01 5.99 15.93
CA GLU A 176 -12.38 5.53 16.22
C GLU A 176 -13.42 5.95 15.16
N ARG A 177 -13.03 6.79 14.18
CA ARG A 177 -13.91 7.34 13.13
C ARG A 177 -13.81 6.58 11.81
#